data_AF-A0AA35M293-F1
#
_entry.id   AF-A0AA35M293-F1
#
_cell.length_a   1.000
_cell.length_b   1.000
_cell.length_c   1.000
_cell.angle_alpha   90.00
_cell.angle_beta   90.00
_cell.angle_gamma   90.00
#
_symmetry.space_group_name_H-M   'P 1'
#
loop_
_entity.id
_entity.type
_entity.pdbx_description
1 polymer ?
#
loop_
_entity_poly.entity_id
_entity_poly.type
_entity_poly.pdbx_seq_one_letter_code
_entity_poly.pdbx_strand_id
1 'polypeptide(L)'
;MALLARLMVIIPLVLSTIGLILAALSLSAGHKEGFMEEYALARVNVSRIGYDLIKASDTNEINNNSGGFLDIIEGLWDDAKHAIIDKLNDLIGGAVDEVADKLGISDWYSVHVMNGYRLDLETIITNQLSLRPFDIKLPDLGWTDDIQANLDSLNEALLGFFVLYVLGITFCGLSILICLAAFVKPQHKKVVLSAVCISLIAASVLVAASIIATVMTTKGIDRMNRLTRHIGVEVQGGHKFLGLTWTSAVAILLAFMIWGIKYLIIRKGRDTPVASAKV
;
A
#
# COMPACT_ATOMS: atom_id res chain seq x y z
N MET A 1 -33.01 -19.49 -26.17
CA MET A 1 -32.21 -18.28 -26.47
C MET A 1 -32.16 -17.25 -25.34
N ALA A 2 -33.30 -16.81 -24.77
CA ALA A 2 -33.31 -15.80 -23.70
C ALA A 2 -32.58 -16.24 -22.41
N LEU A 3 -32.69 -17.51 -22.01
CA LEU A 3 -32.01 -18.08 -20.84
C LEU A 3 -30.47 -18.02 -20.99
N LEU A 4 -29.94 -18.44 -22.14
CA LEU A 4 -28.51 -18.39 -22.44
C LEU A 4 -27.97 -16.95 -22.44
N ALA A 5 -28.75 -16.00 -22.97
CA ALA A 5 -28.38 -14.58 -22.98
C ALA A 5 -28.34 -13.95 -21.57
N ARG A 6 -29.12 -14.48 -20.62
CA ARG A 6 -29.10 -14.11 -19.19
C ARG A 6 -27.93 -14.78 -18.46
N LEU A 7 -27.67 -16.07 -18.73
CA LEU A 7 -26.52 -16.80 -18.17
C LEU A 7 -25.20 -16.10 -18.50
N MET A 8 -25.05 -15.60 -19.73
CA MET A 8 -23.87 -14.83 -20.17
C MET A 8 -23.69 -13.48 -19.44
N VAL A 9 -24.72 -12.96 -18.75
CA VAL A 9 -24.63 -11.75 -17.89
C VAL A 9 -24.16 -12.09 -16.48
N ILE A 10 -24.41 -13.32 -16.00
CA ILE A 10 -24.06 -13.72 -14.64
C ILE A 10 -22.54 -13.76 -14.47
N ILE A 11 -21.80 -14.27 -15.47
CA ILE A 11 -20.34 -14.35 -15.41
C ILE A 11 -19.68 -12.96 -15.21
N PRO A 12 -19.95 -11.94 -16.04
CA PRO A 12 -19.39 -10.60 -15.83
C PRO A 12 -19.94 -9.89 -14.60
N LEU A 13 -21.14 -10.24 -14.12
CA LEU A 13 -21.66 -9.75 -12.84
C LEU A 13 -20.81 -10.27 -11.67
N VAL A 14 -20.53 -11.57 -11.65
CA VAL A 14 -19.69 -12.21 -10.62
C VAL A 14 -18.26 -11.65 -10.67
N LEU A 15 -17.66 -11.56 -11.85
CA LEU A 15 -16.33 -10.97 -12.02
C LEU A 15 -16.27 -9.50 -11.59
N SER A 16 -17.28 -8.69 -11.93
CA SER A 16 -17.38 -7.31 -11.46
C SER A 16 -17.48 -7.22 -9.94
N THR A 17 -18.21 -8.14 -9.33
CA THR A 17 -18.37 -8.20 -7.87
C THR A 17 -17.07 -8.60 -7.19
N ILE A 18 -16.37 -9.61 -7.70
CA ILE A 18 -15.05 -10.02 -7.21
C ILE A 18 -14.06 -8.86 -7.34
N GLY A 19 -13.99 -8.22 -8.51
CA GLY A 19 -13.11 -7.07 -8.73
C GLY A 19 -13.40 -5.92 -7.78
N LEU A 20 -14.68 -5.58 -7.56
CA LEU A 20 -15.12 -4.57 -6.59
C LEU A 20 -14.66 -4.91 -5.16
N ILE A 21 -14.91 -6.15 -4.72
CA ILE A 21 -14.54 -6.60 -3.36
C ILE A 21 -13.03 -6.52 -3.19
N LEU A 22 -12.25 -7.07 -4.12
CA LEU A 22 -10.78 -7.03 -4.03
C LEU A 22 -10.24 -5.59 -4.08
N ALA A 23 -10.85 -4.71 -4.88
CA ALA A 23 -10.45 -3.32 -4.94
C ALA A 23 -10.75 -2.58 -3.63
N ALA A 24 -11.94 -2.79 -3.06
CA ALA A 24 -12.33 -2.25 -1.76
C ALA A 24 -11.44 -2.79 -0.63
N LEU A 25 -11.14 -4.09 -0.63
CA LEU A 25 -10.23 -4.72 0.33
C LEU A 25 -8.82 -4.13 0.23
N SER A 26 -8.30 -3.91 -0.98
CA SER A 26 -6.99 -3.27 -1.17
C SER A 26 -6.97 -1.86 -0.58
N LEU A 27 -8.05 -1.09 -0.77
CA LEU A 27 -8.16 0.26 -0.26
C LEU A 27 -8.30 0.29 1.27
N SER A 28 -9.06 -0.63 1.86
CA SER A 28 -9.33 -0.69 3.30
C SER A 28 -8.33 -1.51 4.12
N ALA A 29 -7.34 -2.14 3.48
CA ALA A 29 -6.30 -2.90 4.18
C ALA A 29 -5.61 -2.01 5.24
N GLY A 30 -5.46 -2.51 6.47
CA GLY A 30 -4.80 -1.80 7.57
C GLY A 30 -5.52 -0.57 8.10
N HIS A 31 -6.82 -0.38 7.81
CA HIS A 31 -7.61 0.67 8.44
C HIS A 31 -7.92 0.40 9.93
N LYS A 32 -7.77 -0.86 10.38
CA LYS A 32 -7.87 -1.28 11.78
C LYS A 32 -6.76 -2.28 12.09
N GLU A 33 -6.25 -2.27 13.32
CA GLU A 33 -5.34 -3.31 13.81
C GLU A 33 -5.98 -4.69 13.63
N GLY A 34 -5.18 -5.65 13.15
CA GLY A 34 -5.57 -7.01 12.79
C GLY A 34 -6.26 -7.17 11.44
N PHE A 35 -6.66 -6.09 10.74
CA PHE A 35 -7.37 -6.19 9.46
C PHE A 35 -6.43 -6.08 8.26
N MET A 36 -6.07 -7.24 7.67
CA MET A 36 -5.24 -7.32 6.45
C MET A 36 -3.89 -6.59 6.54
N GLU A 37 -3.22 -6.65 7.70
CA GLU A 37 -1.90 -6.03 7.94
C GLU A 37 -0.79 -6.61 7.05
N GLU A 38 -0.97 -7.83 6.54
CA GLU A 38 -0.07 -8.47 5.58
C GLU A 38 -0.18 -7.91 4.16
N TYR A 39 -1.26 -7.17 3.88
CA TYR A 39 -1.49 -6.50 2.60
C TYR A 39 -1.07 -5.02 2.68
N ALA A 40 -0.10 -4.71 3.53
CA ALA A 40 0.58 -3.43 3.50
C ALA A 40 1.24 -3.23 2.12
N LEU A 41 1.19 -2.00 1.61
CA LEU A 41 1.90 -1.62 0.40
C LEU A 41 3.41 -1.65 0.63
N ALA A 42 3.85 -1.15 1.79
CA ALA A 42 5.25 -1.20 2.20
C ALA A 42 5.33 -1.48 3.72
N ARG A 43 6.45 -2.03 4.17
CA ARG A 43 6.77 -2.21 5.59
C ARG A 43 8.13 -1.60 5.88
N VAL A 44 8.22 -0.79 6.93
CA VAL A 44 9.43 -0.05 7.30
C VAL A 44 9.99 -0.68 8.57
N ASN A 45 11.23 -1.16 8.50
CA ASN A 45 12.03 -1.61 9.62
C ASN A 45 12.84 -0.44 10.17
N VAL A 46 12.71 -0.17 11.47
CA VAL A 46 13.44 0.87 12.18
C VAL A 46 14.36 0.33 13.28
N SER A 47 14.48 -1.00 13.41
CA SER A 47 15.23 -1.63 14.50
C SER A 47 16.75 -1.44 14.42
N ARG A 48 17.26 -1.05 13.24
CA ARG A 48 18.70 -0.81 12.99
C ARG A 48 19.08 0.67 13.04
N ILE A 49 18.14 1.57 13.36
CA ILE A 49 18.44 3.00 13.48
C ILE A 49 19.55 3.20 14.52
N GLY A 50 20.64 3.85 14.11
CA GLY A 50 21.79 4.14 14.96
C GLY A 50 22.86 3.05 15.04
N TYR A 51 22.61 1.83 14.56
CA TYR A 51 23.59 0.73 14.63
C TYR A 51 24.87 1.04 13.85
N ASP A 52 24.74 1.62 12.65
CA ASP A 52 25.89 1.98 11.81
C ASP A 52 26.66 3.20 12.36
N LEU A 53 25.98 4.11 13.07
CA LEU A 53 26.62 5.25 13.74
C LEU A 53 27.46 4.81 14.96
N ILE A 54 26.96 3.84 15.72
CA ILE A 54 27.69 3.22 16.84
C ILE A 54 28.88 2.41 16.32
N LYS A 55 28.68 1.61 15.27
CA LYS A 55 29.75 0.77 14.70
C LYS A 55 30.86 1.56 13.99
N ALA A 56 30.52 2.67 13.31
CA ALA A 56 31.51 3.55 12.69
C ALA A 56 32.44 4.20 13.74
N SER A 57 31.97 4.35 14.98
CA SER A 57 32.78 4.84 16.09
C SER A 57 33.74 3.77 16.64
N ASP A 58 33.28 2.53 16.82
CA ASP A 58 34.12 1.43 17.34
C ASP A 58 35.30 1.06 16.42
N THR A 59 35.18 1.33 15.11
CA THR A 59 36.20 0.93 14.12
C THR A 59 37.28 2.02 13.91
N ASN A 60 37.08 3.23 14.44
CA ASN A 60 38.14 4.23 14.50
C ASN A 60 39.03 3.93 15.70
N GLU A 61 40.16 3.32 15.41
CA GLU A 61 41.28 3.13 16.34
C GLU A 61 41.57 4.45 17.08
N ILE A 62 41.47 4.37 18.40
CA ILE A 62 41.46 5.48 19.35
C ILE A 62 42.69 6.36 19.16
N ASN A 63 42.52 7.51 18.50
CA ASN A 63 43.36 8.69 18.72
C ASN A 63 42.58 9.63 19.64
N ASN A 64 43.00 9.66 20.91
CA ASN A 64 42.38 10.33 22.06
C ASN A 64 42.29 11.86 21.93
N ASN A 65 41.58 12.38 20.92
CA ASN A 65 41.16 13.76 20.92
C ASN A 65 39.98 14.01 19.95
N SER A 66 38.82 13.48 20.27
CA SER A 66 37.58 13.85 19.57
C SER A 66 36.41 13.89 20.54
N GLY A 67 36.23 15.02 21.22
CA GLY A 67 35.02 15.36 21.99
C GLY A 67 33.84 15.67 21.07
N GLY A 68 33.40 14.67 20.31
CA GLY A 68 32.36 14.82 19.29
C GLY A 68 31.40 13.65 19.32
N PHE A 69 30.14 13.93 19.70
CA PHE A 69 28.97 13.07 19.65
C PHE A 69 28.97 11.78 20.51
N LEU A 70 30.09 11.05 20.63
CA LEU A 70 30.17 9.87 21.50
C LEU A 70 30.16 10.23 22.98
N ASP A 71 30.92 11.24 23.41
CA ASP A 71 30.84 11.76 24.79
C ASP A 71 29.43 12.26 25.12
N ILE A 72 28.71 12.75 24.09
CA ILE A 72 27.31 13.18 24.22
C ILE A 72 26.42 11.94 24.38
N ILE A 73 26.57 10.90 23.56
CA ILE A 73 25.80 9.65 23.67
C ILE A 73 26.11 8.86 24.95
N GLU A 74 27.38 8.76 25.35
CA GLU A 74 27.80 8.14 26.61
C GLU A 74 27.27 8.94 27.80
N GLY A 75 27.36 10.26 27.76
CA GLY A 75 26.74 11.12 28.77
C GLY A 75 25.22 10.95 28.85
N LEU A 76 24.52 10.89 27.70
CA LEU A 76 23.08 10.61 27.65
C LEU A 76 22.77 9.21 28.20
N TRP A 77 23.59 8.21 27.88
CA TRP A 77 23.42 6.83 28.38
C TRP A 77 23.65 6.74 29.89
N ASP A 78 24.71 7.35 30.40
CA ASP A 78 25.03 7.37 31.82
C ASP A 78 24.01 8.18 32.62
N ASP A 79 23.52 9.31 32.10
CA ASP A 79 22.46 10.10 32.76
C ASP A 79 21.13 9.35 32.82
N ALA A 80 20.73 8.66 31.74
CA ALA A 80 19.56 7.78 31.76
C ALA A 80 19.75 6.61 32.72
N LYS A 81 20.93 5.99 32.70
CA LYS A 81 21.28 4.87 33.58
C LYS A 81 21.28 5.29 35.04
N HIS A 82 21.84 6.45 35.39
CA HIS A 82 21.83 6.98 36.75
C HIS A 82 20.43 7.42 37.22
N ALA A 83 19.64 8.08 36.38
CA ALA A 83 18.26 8.45 36.73
C ALA A 83 17.33 7.24 36.94
N ILE A 84 17.61 6.14 36.23
CA ILE A 84 16.89 4.87 36.36
C ILE A 84 17.42 4.07 37.54
N ILE A 85 18.75 3.94 37.71
CA ILE A 85 19.39 3.20 38.82
C ILE A 85 19.12 3.85 40.18
N ASP A 86 19.08 5.18 40.29
CA ASP A 86 18.79 5.85 41.57
C ASP A 86 17.33 5.66 42.03
N LYS A 87 16.40 5.49 41.07
CA LYS A 87 15.01 5.10 41.38
C LYS A 87 14.81 3.60 41.55
N LEU A 88 15.68 2.77 40.97
CA LEU A 88 15.63 1.32 41.09
C LEU A 88 16.39 0.78 42.32
N ASN A 89 17.44 1.44 42.82
CA ASN A 89 18.16 0.97 44.01
C ASN A 89 17.29 0.92 45.28
N ASP A 90 16.23 1.72 45.35
CA ASP A 90 15.20 1.62 46.41
C ASP A 90 14.17 0.49 46.18
N LEU A 91 14.21 -0.16 45.01
CA LEU A 91 13.23 -1.13 44.56
C LEU A 91 13.83 -2.29 43.72
N ILE A 92 15.04 -2.79 44.01
CA ILE A 92 15.57 -3.94 43.26
C ILE A 92 15.32 -5.26 43.98
N GLY A 93 14.37 -5.98 43.38
CA GLY A 93 14.28 -7.42 43.39
C GLY A 93 13.55 -7.92 42.14
N GLY A 94 14.06 -7.63 40.93
CA GLY A 94 13.74 -8.45 39.74
C GLY A 94 13.07 -7.80 38.52
N ALA A 95 13.07 -6.48 38.34
CA ALA A 95 12.29 -5.84 37.25
C ALA A 95 13.14 -5.14 36.17
N VAL A 96 14.31 -5.67 35.81
CA VAL A 96 15.11 -5.11 34.70
C VAL A 96 14.60 -5.57 33.33
N ASP A 97 14.02 -6.77 33.24
CA ASP A 97 13.58 -7.35 31.97
C ASP A 97 12.21 -6.79 31.50
N GLU A 98 11.40 -6.23 32.39
CA GLU A 98 10.03 -5.74 32.10
C GLU A 98 9.99 -4.33 31.47
N VAL A 99 11.09 -3.56 31.60
CA VAL A 99 11.18 -2.19 31.06
C VAL A 99 11.49 -2.20 29.56
N ALA A 100 12.16 -3.24 29.06
CA ALA A 100 12.44 -3.42 27.64
C ALA A 100 11.17 -3.77 26.85
N ASP A 101 10.32 -4.66 27.39
CA ASP A 101 9.03 -5.02 26.79
C ASP A 101 8.00 -3.87 26.83
N LYS A 102 8.11 -2.94 27.81
CA LYS A 102 7.21 -1.78 27.95
C LYS A 102 7.53 -0.58 27.08
N LEU A 103 8.66 -0.58 26.36
CA LEU A 103 9.01 0.53 25.46
C LEU A 103 8.22 0.49 24.13
N GLY A 104 7.49 -0.59 23.82
CA GLY A 104 6.48 -0.61 22.76
C GLY A 104 7.01 -0.26 21.36
N ILE A 105 8.32 -0.34 21.13
CA ILE A 105 8.94 -0.03 19.84
C ILE A 105 8.70 -1.22 18.92
N SER A 106 7.64 -1.17 18.12
CA SER A 106 7.46 -2.16 17.06
C SER A 106 8.56 -1.98 16.02
N ASP A 107 9.38 -3.01 15.81
CA ASP A 107 10.46 -2.99 14.82
C ASP A 107 9.98 -2.69 13.39
N TRP A 108 8.72 -3.01 13.08
CA TRP A 108 8.13 -2.91 11.75
C TRP A 108 6.85 -2.06 11.74
N TYR A 109 6.82 -1.03 10.89
CA TYR A 109 5.66 -0.20 10.62
C TYR A 109 5.08 -0.51 9.24
N SER A 110 3.77 -0.74 9.14
CA SER A 110 3.10 -1.01 7.87
C SER A 110 2.48 0.24 7.25
N VAL A 111 2.77 0.45 5.98
CA VAL A 111 2.18 1.49 5.15
C VAL A 111 1.03 0.91 4.34
N HIS A 112 -0.16 1.47 4.54
CA HIS A 112 -1.39 1.06 3.86
C HIS A 112 -1.92 2.16 2.95
N VAL A 113 -2.72 1.82 1.94
CA VAL A 113 -3.22 2.79 0.94
C VAL A 113 -4.02 3.93 1.57
N MET A 114 -4.93 3.59 2.50
CA MET A 114 -5.80 4.56 3.17
C MET A 114 -5.02 5.53 4.07
N ASN A 115 -3.89 5.12 4.65
CA ASN A 115 -3.14 5.96 5.58
C ASN A 115 -1.90 6.56 4.90
N GLY A 116 -1.48 5.98 3.78
CA GLY A 116 -0.22 6.28 3.11
C GLY A 116 -0.25 7.49 2.18
N TYR A 117 -1.41 8.04 1.82
CA TYR A 117 -1.45 9.30 1.05
C TYR A 117 -1.05 10.53 1.89
N ARG A 118 -0.72 10.33 3.17
CA ARG A 118 -0.07 11.29 4.09
C ARG A 118 1.05 10.58 4.86
N LEU A 119 1.98 9.96 4.14
CA LEU A 119 3.16 9.38 4.78
C LEU A 119 4.07 10.47 5.36
N ASP A 120 3.76 10.93 6.56
CA ASP A 120 4.68 11.73 7.36
C ASP A 120 5.58 10.77 8.16
N LEU A 121 6.54 10.15 7.46
CA LEU A 121 7.59 9.35 8.12
C LEU A 121 8.34 10.20 9.16
N GLU A 122 8.49 11.49 8.88
CA GLU A 122 9.01 12.49 9.82
C GLU A 122 8.20 12.49 11.13
N THR A 123 6.87 12.51 11.07
CA THR A 123 6.04 12.46 12.29
C THR A 123 6.17 11.13 13.02
N ILE A 124 6.26 9.99 12.31
CA ILE A 124 6.44 8.66 12.93
C ILE A 124 7.79 8.60 13.64
N ILE A 125 8.86 9.01 12.96
CA ILE A 125 10.23 8.97 13.49
C ILE A 125 10.40 9.98 14.63
N THR A 126 9.88 11.20 14.47
CA THR A 126 9.97 12.25 15.50
C THR A 126 9.13 11.90 16.73
N ASN A 127 7.95 11.31 16.57
CA ASN A 127 7.13 10.91 17.71
C ASN A 127 7.75 9.73 18.48
N GLN A 128 8.47 8.83 17.80
CA GLN A 128 9.28 7.79 18.45
C GLN A 128 10.54 8.36 19.13
N LEU A 129 11.17 9.39 18.53
CA LEU A 129 12.32 10.07 19.12
C LEU A 129 11.95 10.96 20.32
N SER A 130 10.82 11.68 20.26
CA SER A 130 10.34 12.57 21.33
C SER A 130 9.81 11.83 22.57
N LEU A 131 9.54 10.52 22.48
CA LEU A 131 9.20 9.69 23.65
C LEU A 131 10.43 9.21 24.44
N ARG A 132 11.64 9.55 23.98
CA ARG A 132 12.90 9.36 24.72
C ARG A 132 13.34 10.68 25.35
N PRO A 133 14.02 10.68 26.51
CA PRO A 133 14.44 11.89 27.23
C PRO A 133 15.50 12.76 26.51
N PHE A 134 15.70 12.60 25.20
CA PHE A 134 16.83 13.17 24.44
C PHE A 134 16.37 13.86 23.16
N ASP A 135 16.70 15.15 23.06
CA ASP A 135 16.33 16.08 21.98
C ASP A 135 17.27 15.93 20.76
N ILE A 136 17.19 14.78 20.08
CA ILE A 136 17.95 14.52 18.85
C ILE A 136 17.13 15.01 17.66
N LYS A 137 17.65 15.95 16.86
CA LYS A 137 16.93 16.48 15.70
C LYS A 137 17.16 15.59 14.48
N LEU A 138 16.19 15.55 13.56
CA LEU A 138 16.26 14.76 12.32
C LEU A 138 17.53 14.97 11.47
N PRO A 139 18.10 16.18 11.36
CA PRO A 139 19.37 16.38 10.66
C PRO A 139 20.53 15.61 11.29
N ASP A 140 20.52 15.43 12.61
CA ASP A 140 21.57 14.73 13.36
C ASP A 140 21.54 13.20 13.11
N LEU A 141 20.41 12.69 12.62
CA LEU A 141 20.24 11.30 12.18
C LEU A 141 20.72 11.08 10.74
N GLY A 142 21.17 12.10 10.01
CA GLY A 142 21.56 11.99 8.60
C GLY A 142 20.37 12.01 7.63
N TRP A 143 19.26 12.63 8.02
CA TRP A 143 18.15 12.93 7.10
C TRP A 143 18.60 13.97 6.06
N THR A 144 18.47 13.65 4.76
CA THR A 144 18.98 14.47 3.66
C THR A 144 17.85 14.97 2.75
N ASP A 145 18.11 16.05 2.01
CA ASP A 145 17.16 16.61 1.02
C ASP A 145 16.72 15.57 -0.03
N ASP A 146 17.60 14.62 -0.38
CA ASP A 146 17.29 13.52 -1.31
C ASP A 146 16.25 12.54 -0.75
N ILE A 147 16.30 12.26 0.57
CA ILE A 147 15.29 11.43 1.25
C ILE A 147 13.95 12.16 1.21
N GLN A 148 13.94 13.45 1.54
CA GLN A 148 12.73 14.27 1.53
C GLN A 148 12.09 14.32 0.14
N ALA A 149 12.86 14.63 -0.90
CA ALA A 149 12.36 14.70 -2.27
C ALA A 149 11.80 13.36 -2.77
N ASN A 150 12.41 12.24 -2.37
CA ASN A 150 11.90 10.91 -2.72
C ASN A 150 10.61 10.57 -1.96
N LEU A 151 10.48 10.98 -0.70
CA LEU A 151 9.26 10.83 0.09
C LEU A 151 8.11 11.68 -0.47
N ASP A 152 8.40 12.92 -0.88
CA ASP A 152 7.42 13.78 -1.54
C ASP A 152 6.91 13.14 -2.84
N SER A 153 7.82 12.62 -3.66
CA SER A 153 7.46 11.90 -4.90
C SER A 153 6.65 10.63 -4.62
N LEU A 154 6.99 9.89 -3.56
CA LEU A 154 6.25 8.70 -3.15
C LEU A 154 4.84 9.06 -2.63
N ASN A 155 4.72 10.14 -1.86
CA ASN A 155 3.46 10.62 -1.33
C ASN A 155 2.53 11.12 -2.45
N GLU A 156 3.08 11.82 -3.45
CA GLU A 156 2.34 12.21 -4.66
C GLU A 156 1.84 10.97 -5.43
N ALA A 157 2.69 9.96 -5.60
CA ALA A 157 2.31 8.70 -6.25
C ALA A 157 1.23 7.95 -5.45
N LEU A 158 1.32 7.93 -4.12
CA LEU A 158 0.34 7.33 -3.21
C LEU A 158 -1.01 8.05 -3.27
N LEU A 159 -1.01 9.37 -3.34
CA LEU A 159 -2.22 10.16 -3.53
C LEU A 159 -2.89 9.84 -4.87
N GLY A 160 -2.12 9.84 -5.97
CA GLY A 160 -2.62 9.45 -7.30
C GLY A 160 -3.16 8.03 -7.31
N PHE A 161 -2.46 7.10 -6.67
CA PHE A 161 -2.88 5.71 -6.52
C PHE A 161 -4.18 5.56 -5.73
N PHE A 162 -4.33 6.27 -4.62
CA PHE A 162 -5.57 6.33 -3.82
C PHE A 162 -6.75 6.82 -4.67
N VAL A 163 -6.58 7.93 -5.40
CA VAL A 163 -7.62 8.50 -6.27
C VAL A 163 -8.04 7.50 -7.35
N LEU A 164 -7.09 6.82 -8.00
CA LEU A 164 -7.39 5.81 -9.01
C LEU A 164 -8.18 4.63 -8.42
N TYR A 165 -7.86 4.19 -7.21
CA TYR A 165 -8.61 3.11 -6.54
C TYR A 165 -10.05 3.51 -6.25
N VAL A 166 -10.28 4.72 -5.74
CA VAL A 166 -11.63 5.25 -5.49
C VAL A 166 -12.44 5.34 -6.78
N LEU A 167 -11.83 5.83 -7.87
CA LEU A 167 -12.46 5.87 -9.20
C LEU A 167 -12.77 4.47 -9.72
N GLY A 168 -11.81 3.54 -9.59
CA GLY A 168 -11.96 2.15 -10.01
C GLY A 168 -13.12 1.44 -9.30
N ILE A 169 -13.22 1.59 -7.97
CA ILE A 169 -14.32 1.07 -7.16
C ILE A 169 -15.66 1.68 -7.60
N THR A 170 -15.70 2.99 -7.85
CA THR A 170 -16.91 3.69 -8.30
C THR A 170 -17.40 3.15 -9.65
N PHE A 171 -16.51 3.00 -10.63
CA PHE A 171 -16.87 2.44 -11.94
C PHE A 171 -17.22 0.95 -11.88
N CYS A 172 -16.60 0.17 -10.98
CA CYS A 172 -17.00 -1.22 -10.73
C CYS A 172 -18.42 -1.29 -10.14
N GLY A 173 -18.77 -0.41 -9.20
CA GLY A 173 -20.12 -0.29 -8.67
C GLY A 173 -21.14 0.03 -9.77
N LEU A 174 -20.83 1.00 -10.63
CA LEU A 174 -21.69 1.35 -11.78
C LEU A 174 -21.80 0.20 -12.79
N SER A 175 -20.72 -0.57 -13.01
CA SER A 175 -20.73 -1.78 -13.84
C SER A 175 -21.73 -2.82 -13.30
N ILE A 176 -21.79 -3.03 -11.99
CA ILE A 176 -22.75 -3.95 -11.36
C ILE A 176 -24.20 -3.48 -11.60
N LEU A 177 -24.49 -2.19 -11.46
CA LEU A 177 -25.82 -1.63 -11.75
C LEU A 177 -26.23 -1.85 -13.22
N ILE A 178 -25.29 -1.68 -14.16
CA ILE A 178 -25.52 -1.95 -15.58
C ILE A 178 -25.71 -3.45 -15.84
N CYS A 179 -25.00 -4.34 -15.13
CA CYS A 179 -25.22 -5.78 -15.21
C CYS A 179 -26.64 -6.17 -14.77
N LEU A 180 -27.17 -5.55 -13.71
CA LEU A 180 -28.55 -5.75 -13.27
C LEU A 180 -29.55 -5.28 -14.34
N ALA A 181 -29.33 -4.11 -14.94
CA ALA A 181 -30.17 -3.62 -16.05
C ALA A 181 -30.11 -4.56 -17.28
N ALA A 182 -28.92 -5.10 -17.57
CA ALA A 182 -28.71 -6.06 -18.65
C ALA A 182 -29.37 -7.42 -18.38
N PHE A 183 -29.60 -7.80 -17.12
CA PHE A 183 -30.34 -9.01 -16.80
C PHE A 183 -31.83 -8.90 -17.19
N VAL A 184 -32.44 -7.71 -17.00
CA VAL A 184 -33.83 -7.43 -17.39
C VAL A 184 -33.98 -7.39 -18.91
N LYS A 185 -33.04 -6.72 -19.62
CA LYS A 185 -33.07 -6.56 -21.08
C LYS A 185 -31.78 -7.06 -21.76
N PRO A 186 -31.54 -8.39 -21.79
CA PRO A 186 -30.24 -8.97 -22.16
C PRO A 186 -29.86 -8.85 -23.63
N GLN A 187 -30.82 -8.52 -24.51
CA GLN A 187 -30.62 -8.37 -25.95
C GLN A 187 -30.59 -6.90 -26.41
N HIS A 188 -30.81 -5.94 -25.50
CA HIS A 188 -30.87 -4.54 -25.87
C HIS A 188 -29.47 -3.97 -26.11
N LYS A 189 -29.14 -3.66 -27.38
CA LYS A 189 -27.78 -3.25 -27.81
C LYS A 189 -27.18 -2.13 -27.00
N LYS A 190 -27.97 -1.10 -26.66
CA LYS A 190 -27.49 0.06 -25.90
C LYS A 190 -27.04 -0.32 -24.48
N VAL A 191 -27.73 -1.28 -23.83
CA VAL A 191 -27.40 -1.73 -22.47
C VAL A 191 -26.10 -2.54 -22.48
N VAL A 192 -25.93 -3.39 -23.49
CA VAL A 192 -24.70 -4.18 -23.66
C VAL A 192 -23.52 -3.27 -24.04
N LEU A 193 -23.74 -2.27 -24.90
CA LEU A 193 -22.72 -1.29 -25.25
C LEU A 193 -22.29 -0.45 -24.03
N SER A 194 -23.24 0.03 -23.22
CA SER A 194 -22.89 0.76 -21.98
C SER A 194 -22.10 -0.12 -21.02
N ALA A 195 -22.38 -1.42 -20.96
CA ALA A 195 -21.64 -2.38 -20.14
C ALA A 195 -20.19 -2.57 -20.63
N VAL A 196 -19.96 -2.59 -21.94
CA VAL A 196 -18.61 -2.60 -22.54
C VAL A 196 -17.85 -1.32 -22.18
N CYS A 197 -18.47 -0.15 -22.36
CA CYS A 197 -17.81 1.13 -22.09
C CYS A 197 -17.44 1.28 -20.60
N ILE A 198 -18.36 0.98 -19.68
CA ILE A 198 -18.09 1.13 -18.25
C ILE A 198 -17.01 0.15 -17.76
N SER A 199 -17.04 -1.10 -18.23
CA SER A 199 -16.06 -2.11 -17.85
C SER A 199 -14.68 -1.82 -18.43
N LEU A 200 -14.61 -1.21 -19.63
CA LEU A 200 -13.35 -0.72 -20.20
C LEU A 200 -12.75 0.40 -19.35
N ILE A 201 -13.56 1.37 -18.91
CA ILE A 201 -13.10 2.47 -18.04
C ILE A 201 -12.63 1.89 -16.71
N ALA A 202 -13.43 1.03 -16.06
CA ALA A 202 -13.06 0.39 -14.81
C ALA A 202 -11.76 -0.42 -14.92
N ALA A 203 -11.61 -1.21 -15.98
CA ALA A 203 -10.40 -1.99 -16.24
C ALA A 203 -9.18 -1.08 -16.41
N SER A 204 -9.31 -0.01 -17.21
CA SER A 204 -8.21 0.91 -17.48
C SER A 204 -7.72 1.59 -16.20
N VAL A 205 -8.65 2.05 -15.36
CA VAL A 205 -8.33 2.71 -14.09
C VAL A 205 -7.64 1.74 -13.12
N LEU A 206 -8.15 0.51 -12.96
CA LEU A 206 -7.54 -0.47 -12.04
C LEU A 206 -6.20 -1.01 -12.53
N VAL A 207 -6.00 -1.15 -13.85
CA VAL A 207 -4.70 -1.49 -14.44
C VAL A 207 -3.70 -0.36 -14.19
N ALA A 208 -4.08 0.90 -14.41
CA ALA A 208 -3.22 2.04 -14.11
C ALA A 208 -2.83 2.08 -12.63
N ALA A 209 -3.78 1.86 -11.73
CA ALA A 209 -3.50 1.74 -10.30
C ALA A 209 -2.50 0.60 -10.02
N SER A 210 -2.74 -0.61 -10.56
CA SER A 210 -1.86 -1.77 -10.37
C SER A 210 -0.42 -1.52 -10.85
N ILE A 211 -0.26 -0.77 -11.95
CA ILE A 211 1.06 -0.37 -12.46
C ILE A 211 1.75 0.56 -11.48
N ILE A 212 1.06 1.59 -10.97
CA ILE A 212 1.65 2.53 -9.99
C ILE A 212 2.03 1.79 -8.70
N ALA A 213 1.18 0.89 -8.19
CA ALA A 213 1.53 0.02 -7.06
C ALA A 213 2.80 -0.79 -7.31
N THR A 214 2.94 -1.36 -8.51
CA THR A 214 4.14 -2.12 -8.89
C THR A 214 5.38 -1.23 -8.90
N VAL A 215 5.29 -0.02 -9.46
CA VAL A 215 6.42 0.93 -9.48
C VAL A 215 6.81 1.36 -8.06
N MET A 216 5.83 1.67 -7.21
CA MET A 216 6.07 2.07 -5.81
C MET A 216 6.76 0.95 -5.03
N THR A 217 6.24 -0.28 -5.11
CA THR A 217 6.71 -1.42 -4.31
C THR A 217 8.03 -2.04 -4.79
N THR A 218 8.47 -1.72 -6.01
CA THR A 218 9.75 -2.18 -6.55
C THR A 218 10.74 -1.02 -6.58
N LYS A 219 10.70 -0.18 -7.62
CA LYS A 219 11.65 0.92 -7.83
C LYS A 219 11.58 2.00 -6.76
N GLY A 220 10.38 2.35 -6.29
CA GLY A 220 10.20 3.34 -5.24
C GLY A 220 10.88 2.92 -3.93
N ILE A 221 10.63 1.69 -3.51
CA ILE A 221 11.23 1.10 -2.31
C ILE A 221 12.73 0.85 -2.47
N ASP A 222 13.20 0.36 -3.62
CA ASP A 222 14.64 0.18 -3.87
C ASP A 222 15.40 1.50 -3.78
N ARG A 223 14.79 2.60 -4.28
CA ARG A 223 15.37 3.93 -4.17
C ARG A 223 15.41 4.41 -2.73
N MET A 224 14.31 4.24 -1.99
CA MET A 224 14.25 4.58 -0.57
C MET A 224 15.28 3.80 0.23
N ASN A 225 15.39 2.48 0.05
CA ASN A 225 16.38 1.63 0.73
C ASN A 225 17.82 2.05 0.49
N ARG A 226 18.15 2.55 -0.71
CA ARG A 226 19.50 3.08 -0.97
C ARG A 226 19.76 4.38 -0.22
N LEU A 227 18.75 5.24 -0.13
CA LEU A 227 18.83 6.52 0.57
C LEU A 227 18.75 6.40 2.08
N THR A 228 18.16 5.33 2.61
CA THR A 228 17.96 5.17 4.06
C THR A 228 18.87 4.11 4.69
N ARG A 229 19.74 3.47 3.91
CA ARG A 229 20.65 2.43 4.42
C ARG A 229 21.60 2.98 5.49
N HIS A 230 22.12 4.19 5.33
CA HIS A 230 23.07 4.78 6.30
C HIS A 230 22.43 5.14 7.64
N ILE A 231 21.11 5.37 7.66
CA ILE A 231 20.36 5.64 8.89
C ILE A 231 19.79 4.36 9.52
N GLY A 232 20.04 3.18 8.93
CA GLY A 232 19.54 1.91 9.44
C GLY A 232 18.03 1.68 9.25
N VAL A 233 17.40 2.37 8.28
CA VAL A 233 15.99 2.14 7.94
C VAL A 233 15.90 1.29 6.68
N GLU A 234 15.20 0.17 6.77
CA GLU A 234 14.96 -0.75 5.64
C GLU A 234 13.46 -0.81 5.32
N VAL A 235 13.09 -0.63 4.06
CA VAL A 235 11.71 -0.71 3.60
C VAL A 235 11.53 -1.94 2.70
N GLN A 236 10.47 -2.70 2.93
CA GLN A 236 10.13 -3.90 2.18
C GLN A 236 8.80 -3.74 1.45
N GLY A 237 8.78 -4.14 0.17
CA GLY A 237 7.59 -4.09 -0.68
C GLY A 237 6.55 -5.16 -0.37
N GLY A 238 5.28 -4.76 -0.40
CA GLY A 238 4.12 -5.61 -0.18
C GLY A 238 3.80 -6.53 -1.35
N HIS A 239 4.44 -7.70 -1.42
CA HIS A 239 4.20 -8.68 -2.49
C HIS A 239 2.75 -9.24 -2.47
N LYS A 240 2.19 -9.45 -1.28
CA LYS A 240 0.79 -9.89 -1.11
C LYS A 240 -0.20 -8.83 -1.63
N PHE A 241 0.11 -7.55 -1.39
CA PHE A 241 -0.68 -6.44 -1.93
C PHE A 241 -0.64 -6.41 -3.47
N LEU A 242 0.51 -6.65 -4.09
CA LEU A 242 0.62 -6.75 -5.55
C LEU A 242 -0.23 -7.89 -6.12
N GLY A 243 -0.26 -9.05 -5.47
CA GLY A 243 -1.14 -10.14 -5.87
C GLY A 243 -2.62 -9.72 -5.85
N LEU A 244 -3.03 -8.97 -4.82
CA LEU A 244 -4.40 -8.51 -4.63
C LEU A 244 -4.84 -7.53 -5.73
N THR A 245 -4.02 -6.51 -6.03
CA THR A 245 -4.35 -5.48 -7.03
C THR A 245 -4.43 -6.09 -8.44
N TRP A 246 -3.47 -6.94 -8.82
CA TRP A 246 -3.48 -7.59 -10.13
C TRP A 246 -4.64 -8.57 -10.29
N THR A 247 -5.02 -9.28 -9.23
CA THR A 247 -6.20 -10.18 -9.27
C THR A 247 -7.49 -9.38 -9.51
N SER A 248 -7.64 -8.22 -8.86
CA SER A 248 -8.77 -7.32 -9.11
C SER A 248 -8.78 -6.81 -10.56
N ALA A 249 -7.64 -6.33 -11.06
CA ALA A 249 -7.51 -5.83 -12.43
C ALA A 249 -7.83 -6.90 -13.48
N VAL A 250 -7.30 -8.12 -13.31
CA VAL A 250 -7.57 -9.25 -14.22
C VAL A 250 -9.06 -9.63 -14.20
N ALA A 251 -9.71 -9.65 -13.04
CA ALA A 251 -11.14 -9.97 -12.95
C ALA A 251 -11.99 -8.98 -13.76
N ILE A 252 -11.71 -7.67 -13.66
CA ILE A 252 -12.44 -6.64 -14.40
C ILE A 252 -12.11 -6.67 -15.90
N LEU A 253 -10.85 -6.96 -16.28
CA LEU A 253 -10.46 -7.16 -17.69
C LEU A 253 -11.22 -8.33 -18.33
N LEU A 254 -11.37 -9.46 -17.62
CA LEU A 254 -12.15 -10.60 -18.10
C LEU A 254 -13.63 -10.25 -18.26
N ALA A 255 -14.20 -9.49 -17.32
CA ALA A 255 -15.57 -9.01 -17.42
C ALA A 255 -15.78 -8.13 -18.67
N PHE A 256 -14.84 -7.23 -18.96
CA PHE A 256 -14.83 -6.41 -20.18
C PHE A 256 -14.79 -7.29 -21.44
N MET A 257 -13.90 -8.29 -21.49
CA MET A 257 -13.80 -9.19 -22.65
C MET A 257 -15.11 -9.94 -22.91
N ILE A 258 -15.78 -10.44 -21.87
CA ILE A 258 -17.06 -11.14 -22.00
C ILE A 258 -18.15 -10.19 -22.51
N TRP A 259 -18.20 -8.96 -22.02
CA TRP A 259 -19.11 -7.93 -22.53
C TRP A 259 -18.85 -7.62 -24.01
N GLY A 260 -17.58 -7.53 -24.41
CA GLY A 260 -17.17 -7.35 -25.81
C GLY A 260 -17.65 -8.49 -26.71
N ILE A 261 -17.42 -9.74 -26.29
CA ILE A 261 -17.89 -10.93 -27.03
C ILE A 261 -19.42 -10.91 -27.16
N LYS A 262 -20.14 -10.62 -26.07
CA LYS A 262 -21.60 -10.53 -26.09
C LYS A 262 -22.10 -9.45 -27.05
N TYR A 263 -21.47 -8.28 -27.06
CA TYR A 263 -21.79 -7.21 -27.98
C TYR A 263 -21.59 -7.65 -29.44
N LEU A 264 -20.49 -8.33 -29.76
CA LEU A 264 -20.19 -8.84 -31.10
C LEU A 264 -21.24 -9.87 -31.57
N ILE A 265 -21.69 -10.77 -30.70
CA ILE A 265 -22.75 -11.74 -31.00
C ILE A 265 -24.07 -11.03 -31.35
N ILE A 266 -24.47 -10.04 -30.56
CA ILE A 266 -25.71 -9.27 -30.78
C ILE A 266 -25.62 -8.37 -32.03
N ARG A 267 -24.41 -7.90 -32.37
CA ARG A 267 -24.16 -7.18 -33.62
C ARG A 267 -24.36 -8.13 -34.81
N LYS A 268 -23.64 -9.26 -34.84
CA LYS A 268 -23.65 -10.26 -35.93
C LYS A 268 -25.04 -10.86 -36.18
N GLY A 269 -25.80 -11.17 -35.13
CA GLY A 269 -27.15 -11.75 -35.27
C GLY A 269 -28.21 -10.83 -35.91
N ARG A 270 -27.91 -9.55 -36.12
CA ARG A 270 -28.78 -8.62 -36.87
C ARG A 270 -28.38 -8.52 -38.35
N ASP A 271 -27.12 -8.81 -38.67
CA ASP A 271 -26.57 -8.64 -40.02
C ASP A 271 -26.77 -9.87 -40.91
N THR A 272 -27.39 -10.95 -40.38
CA THR A 272 -28.00 -12.02 -41.16
C THR A 272 -29.42 -11.61 -41.55
N PRO A 273 -29.66 -11.06 -42.75
CA PRO A 273 -31.01 -10.88 -43.24
C PRO A 273 -31.67 -12.26 -43.35
N VAL A 274 -32.97 -12.32 -43.01
CA VAL A 274 -33.85 -13.47 -43.24
C VAL A 274 -33.97 -13.68 -44.76
N ALA A 275 -32.96 -14.30 -45.36
CA ALA A 275 -32.98 -14.77 -46.73
C ALA A 275 -33.21 -16.29 -46.70
N SER A 276 -34.48 -16.69 -46.60
CA SER A 276 -35.08 -17.92 -47.17
C SER A 276 -36.30 -18.40 -46.36
N ALA A 277 -37.33 -17.56 -46.25
CA ALA A 277 -38.69 -18.05 -45.92
C ALA A 277 -39.68 -17.46 -46.93
N LYS A 278 -39.43 -17.79 -48.19
CA LYS A 278 -40.41 -17.76 -49.29
C LYS A 278 -40.04 -18.91 -50.23
N VAL A 279 -40.54 -20.10 -49.92
CA VAL A 279 -41.13 -21.06 -50.86
C VAL A 279 -42.18 -21.83 -50.07
#